data_AF-A0A971U341-F1
#
_entry.id   AF-A0A971U341-F1
#
_cell.length_a   1.000
_cell.length_b   1.000
_cell.length_c   1.000
_cell.angle_alpha   90.00
_cell.angle_beta   90.00
_cell.angle_gamma   90.00
#
_symmetry.space_group_name_H-M   'P 1'
#
loop_
_entity.id
_entity.type
_entity.pdbx_description
1 polymer ?
#
loop_
_entity_poly.entity_id
_entity_poly.type
_entity_poly.pdbx_seq_one_letter_code
_entity_poly.pdbx_strand_id
1 'polypeptide(L)'
;MKKPGMLGCAVGLVLLLGCAAPVDVAAPASATRVPEATRAATPRPMPTQTLPILAGRLRYGGEGVAGGEARLYPVGWAEDGAEPVARATADEAGSFAFSALPPGEWVLVGAFADGDLDAGGWLPVIVDAEAHALPEAVIDLQRPLAVAEPALDDTVSSTPTLRWAPVAGATDFALQVIDAGTTALAFDLAAQLAPEPEQLVVLPPLTPGHAYTWNVKLLDAQGAELAYGGGSFTVEGTALVALPEPSPLDGLPPSCHDGSGSRAAYADVEGHYCFLYPLAFVVDVNDAGQPLVMGPALDDSAEPLRATLAIEVSEAPQGQTLAQIAANLIAASAAPGLAMEATPVSLSGVPAVLVAPMPGLPTGQMVLTIADGRLYQLRFAPLASQWPEAAEQVETLYSSVTGSLTFLQ
;
A
#
# COMPACT_ATOMS: atom_id res chain seq x y z
N MET A 1 27.27 -36.68 11.94
CA MET A 1 28.60 -37.24 11.59
C MET A 1 29.30 -36.29 10.60
N LYS A 2 30.63 -36.18 10.69
CA LYS A 2 31.63 -35.71 9.67
C LYS A 2 31.27 -34.61 8.63
N LYS A 3 32.00 -33.47 8.72
CA LYS A 3 32.49 -32.68 7.56
C LYS A 3 33.44 -33.54 6.68
N PRO A 4 33.65 -33.20 5.39
CA PRO A 4 34.76 -32.31 4.96
C PRO A 4 34.33 -31.32 3.83
N GLY A 5 35.12 -30.32 3.38
CA GLY A 5 36.45 -29.85 3.79
C GLY A 5 37.51 -29.84 2.65
N MET A 6 38.21 -28.70 2.47
CA MET A 6 39.37 -28.37 1.58
C MET A 6 39.03 -27.52 0.32
N LEU A 7 39.71 -26.39 0.01
CA LEU A 7 41.14 -26.11 -0.29
C LEU A 7 41.66 -26.85 -1.56
N GLY A 8 42.44 -26.28 -2.48
CA GLY A 8 42.98 -24.92 -2.67
C GLY A 8 44.27 -24.92 -3.55
N CYS A 9 44.63 -23.76 -4.15
CA CYS A 9 45.94 -23.41 -4.78
C CYS A 9 46.44 -24.08 -6.09
N ALA A 10 46.93 -23.25 -7.04
CA ALA A 10 48.23 -23.29 -7.79
C ALA A 10 48.10 -22.57 -9.17
N VAL A 11 48.75 -21.41 -9.42
CA VAL A 11 50.15 -21.17 -9.88
C VAL A 11 50.45 -21.67 -11.30
N GLY A 12 50.87 -20.76 -12.22
CA GLY A 12 51.42 -21.08 -13.54
C GLY A 12 51.90 -19.85 -14.35
N LEU A 13 53.16 -19.84 -14.78
CA LEU A 13 53.90 -18.75 -15.46
C LEU A 13 54.45 -19.26 -16.81
N VAL A 14 54.44 -18.48 -17.91
CA VAL A 14 55.39 -18.56 -19.05
C VAL A 14 55.43 -17.22 -19.86
N LEU A 15 56.61 -16.85 -20.40
CA LEU A 15 56.90 -15.67 -21.27
C LEU A 15 56.86 -16.00 -22.78
N LEU A 16 56.83 -14.98 -23.68
CA LEU A 16 57.99 -14.60 -24.56
C LEU A 16 57.67 -13.58 -25.68
N LEU A 17 58.62 -12.64 -25.92
CA LEU A 17 59.01 -11.92 -27.18
C LEU A 17 57.95 -11.06 -27.94
N GLY A 18 58.24 -9.88 -28.51
CA GLY A 18 59.44 -9.02 -28.53
C GLY A 18 59.57 -8.18 -29.83
N CYS A 19 59.97 -6.89 -29.78
CA CYS A 19 60.50 -6.09 -30.93
C CYS A 19 61.06 -4.70 -30.52
N ALA A 20 61.84 -4.03 -31.40
CA ALA A 20 62.83 -2.96 -31.07
C ALA A 20 63.01 -1.89 -32.20
N ALA A 21 63.55 -0.66 -32.00
CA ALA A 21 63.90 0.06 -30.75
C ALA A 21 63.85 1.63 -30.80
N PRO A 22 64.79 2.41 -31.40
CA PRO A 22 65.39 3.53 -30.64
C PRO A 22 65.29 4.94 -31.25
N VAL A 23 65.52 5.99 -30.43
CA VAL A 23 66.24 7.25 -30.78
C VAL A 23 66.90 7.86 -29.53
N ASP A 24 68.12 8.40 -29.70
CA ASP A 24 69.00 9.07 -28.73
C ASP A 24 69.24 10.56 -29.14
N VAL A 25 69.82 11.52 -28.39
CA VAL A 25 70.48 11.56 -27.06
C VAL A 25 70.47 13.01 -26.51
N ALA A 26 70.58 13.26 -25.18
CA ALA A 26 71.32 14.42 -24.60
C ALA A 26 71.27 14.51 -23.04
N ALA A 27 72.41 14.81 -22.43
CA ALA A 27 72.62 15.22 -21.03
C ALA A 27 73.61 16.45 -21.05
N PRO A 28 74.23 16.93 -19.95
CA PRO A 28 73.98 16.75 -18.50
C PRO A 28 73.97 18.09 -17.71
N ALA A 29 73.75 18.05 -16.39
CA ALA A 29 74.33 19.03 -15.45
C ALA A 29 74.40 18.46 -14.02
N SER A 30 75.62 18.34 -13.47
CA SER A 30 75.86 17.88 -12.10
C SER A 30 75.84 19.05 -11.12
N ALA A 31 75.15 18.91 -9.97
CA ALA A 31 75.29 19.82 -8.83
C ALA A 31 75.49 19.04 -7.52
N THR A 32 76.54 19.41 -6.82
CA THR A 32 77.16 18.77 -5.65
C THR A 32 76.20 18.54 -4.47
N ARG A 33 76.24 17.35 -3.85
CA ARG A 33 75.53 17.03 -2.61
C ARG A 33 76.37 17.43 -1.39
N VAL A 34 75.82 18.25 -0.50
CA VAL A 34 76.32 18.47 0.88
C VAL A 34 75.19 18.13 1.85
N PRO A 35 75.38 17.24 2.85
CA PRO A 35 74.35 16.93 3.83
C PRO A 35 74.43 17.90 5.01
N GLU A 36 73.48 18.83 5.11
CA GLU A 36 73.32 19.66 6.32
C GLU A 36 72.37 18.98 7.33
N ALA A 37 72.63 19.23 8.62
CA ALA A 37 72.16 18.39 9.72
C ALA A 37 70.64 18.36 9.89
N THR A 38 70.14 17.20 10.30
CA THR A 38 68.76 16.97 10.75
C THR A 38 68.41 17.90 11.91
N ARG A 39 67.73 19.02 11.63
CA ARG A 39 66.94 19.71 12.66
C ARG A 39 65.79 18.79 13.05
N ALA A 40 65.78 18.35 14.31
CA ALA A 40 64.62 17.68 14.89
C ALA A 40 63.42 18.64 14.80
N ALA A 41 62.44 18.29 13.97
CA ALA A 41 61.18 19.03 13.94
C ALA A 41 60.44 18.74 15.24
N THR A 42 60.25 19.77 16.07
CA THR A 42 59.28 19.71 17.16
C THR A 42 57.94 19.27 16.58
N PRO A 43 57.26 18.25 17.11
CA PRO A 43 55.95 17.87 16.61
C PRO A 43 55.01 19.05 16.84
N ARG A 44 54.68 19.76 15.76
CA ARG A 44 53.55 20.68 15.75
C ARG A 44 52.34 19.83 16.11
N PRO A 45 51.54 20.17 17.14
CA PRO A 45 50.30 19.46 17.37
C PRO A 45 49.50 19.55 16.07
N MET A 46 49.25 18.41 15.43
CA MET A 46 48.27 18.37 14.36
C MET A 46 46.97 18.88 14.98
N PRO A 47 46.25 19.82 14.33
CA PRO A 47 44.87 20.01 14.71
C PRO A 47 44.19 18.67 14.46
N THR A 48 43.83 17.96 15.53
CA THR A 48 42.92 16.84 15.46
C THR A 48 41.60 17.42 14.98
N GLN A 49 41.42 17.48 13.67
CA GLN A 49 40.12 17.76 13.08
C GLN A 49 39.22 16.62 13.53
N THR A 50 38.40 16.89 14.53
CA THR A 50 37.31 16.01 14.92
C THR A 50 36.38 15.95 13.71
N LEU A 51 36.46 14.86 12.96
CA LEU A 51 35.59 14.63 11.81
C LEU A 51 34.13 14.70 12.31
N PRO A 52 33.21 15.29 11.52
CA PRO A 52 31.81 15.29 11.88
C PRO A 52 31.32 13.84 11.96
N ILE A 53 30.58 13.54 13.03
CA ILE A 53 29.89 12.27 13.22
C ILE A 53 28.67 12.22 12.30
N LEU A 54 28.02 13.37 12.07
CA LEU A 54 26.93 13.53 11.11
C LEU A 54 27.13 14.85 10.36
N ALA A 55 27.03 14.81 9.04
CA ALA A 55 26.99 15.99 8.18
C ALA A 55 25.76 15.91 7.27
N GLY A 56 25.32 17.03 6.74
CA GLY A 56 24.11 17.05 5.93
C GLY A 56 23.82 18.39 5.28
N ARG A 57 22.68 18.45 4.60
CA ARG A 57 22.18 19.63 3.90
C ARG A 57 20.69 19.83 4.14
N LEU A 58 20.30 21.03 4.52
CA LEU A 58 18.92 21.52 4.48
C LEU A 58 18.65 22.11 3.09
N ARG A 59 17.54 21.69 2.46
CA ARG A 59 17.09 22.23 1.17
C ARG A 59 15.62 22.69 1.24
N TYR A 60 15.23 23.56 0.32
CA TYR A 60 13.85 23.97 0.07
C TYR A 60 13.73 24.35 -1.42
N GLY A 61 12.79 23.77 -2.16
CA GLY A 61 12.73 23.97 -3.63
C GLY A 61 14.04 23.62 -4.35
N GLY A 62 14.76 22.61 -3.85
CA GLY A 62 16.07 22.20 -4.35
C GLY A 62 17.25 23.11 -3.96
N GLU A 63 17.03 24.33 -3.47
CA GLU A 63 18.08 25.26 -3.03
C GLU A 63 18.48 25.08 -1.56
N GLY A 64 19.70 25.46 -1.19
CA GLY A 64 20.21 25.33 0.19
C GLY A 64 19.64 26.36 1.16
N VAL A 65 19.22 25.94 2.35
CA VAL A 65 18.54 26.83 3.32
C VAL A 65 19.54 27.43 4.31
N ALA A 66 20.02 28.63 3.98
CA ALA A 66 20.94 29.38 4.83
C ALA A 66 20.30 29.78 6.17
N GLY A 67 21.01 29.53 7.27
CA GLY A 67 20.55 29.88 8.62
C GLY A 67 19.43 28.99 9.19
N GLY A 68 18.97 27.98 8.44
CA GLY A 68 18.12 26.92 8.99
C GLY A 68 18.86 26.09 10.05
N GLU A 69 18.14 25.28 10.83
CA GLU A 69 18.74 24.43 11.86
C GLU A 69 18.44 22.96 11.62
N ALA A 70 19.46 22.11 11.71
CA ALA A 70 19.28 20.70 12.00
C ALA A 70 19.23 20.51 13.52
N ARG A 71 18.18 19.87 14.03
CA ARG A 71 17.91 19.65 15.45
C ARG A 71 17.82 18.15 15.72
N LEU A 72 18.51 17.66 16.73
CA LEU A 72 18.52 16.25 17.10
C LEU A 72 17.72 16.06 18.40
N TYR A 73 16.72 15.20 18.37
CA TYR A 73 15.77 14.96 19.46
C TYR A 73 15.79 13.49 19.93
N PRO A 74 15.38 13.18 21.17
CA PRO A 74 15.10 11.81 21.58
C PRO A 74 13.91 11.22 20.80
N VAL A 75 13.83 9.89 20.69
CA VAL A 75 12.62 9.21 20.21
C VAL A 75 11.45 9.55 21.15
N GLY A 76 10.27 9.88 20.60
CA GLY A 76 9.08 10.29 21.35
C GLY A 76 8.96 11.81 21.64
N TRP A 77 9.96 12.62 21.26
CA TRP A 77 10.05 14.04 21.64
C TRP A 77 8.81 14.91 21.35
N ALA A 78 8.06 14.60 20.28
CA ALA A 78 6.89 15.37 19.87
C ALA A 78 5.70 15.20 20.85
N GLU A 79 5.57 14.03 21.46
CA GLU A 79 4.56 13.75 22.49
C GLU A 79 5.02 14.24 23.86
N ASP A 80 6.30 14.01 24.20
CA ASP A 80 6.90 14.40 25.47
C ASP A 80 7.17 15.91 25.60
N GLY A 81 7.10 16.67 24.50
CA GLY A 81 7.50 18.08 24.44
C GLY A 81 8.99 18.29 24.73
N ALA A 82 9.84 17.32 24.36
CA ALA A 82 11.25 17.32 24.72
C ALA A 82 12.07 18.32 23.89
N GLU A 83 13.01 19.02 24.54
CA GLU A 83 13.99 19.88 23.87
C GLU A 83 15.04 19.02 23.11
N PRO A 84 15.61 19.53 22.00
CA PRO A 84 16.63 18.81 21.25
C PRO A 84 17.95 18.74 22.03
N VAL A 85 18.58 17.57 21.98
CA VAL A 85 19.88 17.28 22.62
C VAL A 85 21.07 17.90 21.86
N ALA A 86 20.89 18.23 20.57
CA ALA A 86 21.88 18.94 19.77
C ALA A 86 21.21 19.83 18.71
N ARG A 87 21.87 20.92 18.33
CA ARG A 87 21.47 21.81 17.22
C ARG A 87 22.70 22.15 16.36
N ALA A 88 22.52 22.26 15.05
CA ALA A 88 23.54 22.72 14.10
C ALA A 88 22.90 23.67 13.08
N THR A 89 23.40 24.89 12.99
CA THR A 89 22.93 25.88 12.00
C THR A 89 23.58 25.63 10.64
N ALA A 90 22.79 25.73 9.58
CA ALA A 90 23.22 25.56 8.19
C ALA A 90 23.93 26.81 7.63
N ASP A 91 24.97 26.59 6.83
CA ASP A 91 25.71 27.64 6.11
C ASP A 91 24.96 28.18 4.88
N GLU A 92 25.56 29.11 4.13
CA GLU A 92 24.97 29.71 2.91
C GLU A 92 24.58 28.68 1.83
N ALA A 93 25.16 27.47 1.84
CA ALA A 93 24.84 26.38 0.92
C ALA A 93 23.82 25.38 1.51
N GLY A 94 23.28 25.66 2.70
CA GLY A 94 22.40 24.79 3.46
C GLY A 94 23.14 23.68 4.24
N SER A 95 24.47 23.68 4.28
CA SER A 95 25.24 22.57 4.86
C SER A 95 25.37 22.69 6.38
N PHE A 96 25.15 21.60 7.11
CA PHE A 96 25.27 21.51 8.57
C PHE A 96 26.15 20.34 8.99
N ALA A 97 26.68 20.37 10.21
CA ALA A 97 27.46 19.26 10.76
C ALA A 97 27.42 19.18 12.30
N PHE A 98 27.43 17.96 12.83
CA PHE A 98 27.59 17.63 14.24
C PHE A 98 28.91 16.88 14.47
N SER A 99 29.74 17.35 15.39
CA SER A 99 31.07 16.78 15.70
C SER A 99 31.13 15.96 16.99
N ALA A 100 30.09 16.00 17.82
CA ALA A 100 29.99 15.25 19.07
C ALA A 100 28.51 14.94 19.35
N LEU A 101 28.04 13.78 18.88
CA LEU A 101 26.71 13.27 19.20
C LEU A 101 26.79 12.21 20.30
N PRO A 102 25.85 12.19 21.26
CA PRO A 102 25.76 11.11 22.24
C PRO A 102 25.38 9.79 21.56
N PRO A 103 25.96 8.64 21.96
CA PRO A 103 25.50 7.34 21.49
C PRO A 103 24.05 7.08 21.87
N GLY A 104 23.29 6.47 20.96
CA GLY A 104 21.85 6.21 21.13
C GLY A 104 21.05 6.30 19.83
N GLU A 105 19.73 6.16 19.97
CA GLU A 105 18.74 6.34 18.91
C GLU A 105 18.12 7.73 19.01
N TRP A 106 18.07 8.44 17.90
CA TRP A 106 17.69 9.84 17.84
C TRP A 106 16.82 10.13 16.60
N VAL A 107 16.13 11.27 16.64
CA VAL A 107 15.34 11.80 15.53
C VAL A 107 15.97 13.11 15.08
N LEU A 108 16.38 13.17 13.82
CA LEU A 108 16.91 14.37 13.18
C LEU A 108 15.77 15.12 12.48
N VAL A 109 15.67 16.40 12.82
CA VAL A 109 14.58 17.30 12.46
C VAL A 109 15.16 18.52 11.78
N GLY A 110 14.65 18.86 10.60
CA GLY A 110 14.96 20.12 9.94
C GLY A 110 14.11 21.28 10.50
N ALA A 111 14.66 22.49 10.44
CA ALA A 111 13.94 23.72 10.74
C ALA A 111 14.39 24.85 9.81
N PHE A 112 13.44 25.69 9.41
CA PHE A 112 13.68 26.93 8.67
C PHE A 112 14.37 27.99 9.55
N ALA A 113 14.93 29.02 8.92
CA ALA A 113 15.65 30.10 9.61
C ALA A 113 14.76 31.01 10.49
N ASP A 114 13.44 30.96 10.30
CA ASP A 114 12.43 31.60 11.16
C ASP A 114 12.05 30.74 12.38
N GLY A 115 12.50 29.47 12.41
CA GLY A 115 12.32 28.53 13.51
C GLY A 115 11.26 27.45 13.27
N ASP A 116 10.45 27.59 12.22
CA ASP A 116 9.44 26.60 11.82
C ASP A 116 10.09 25.24 11.58
N LEU A 117 9.48 24.18 12.10
CA LEU A 117 9.94 22.81 11.86
C LEU A 117 9.51 22.32 10.48
N ASP A 118 10.26 21.37 9.94
CA ASP A 118 9.89 20.63 8.75
C ASP A 118 8.53 19.92 8.93
N ALA A 119 7.64 20.08 7.94
CA ALA A 119 6.35 19.40 7.90
C ALA A 119 6.44 17.99 7.27
N GLY A 120 7.51 17.69 6.51
CA GLY A 120 7.65 16.45 5.74
C GLY A 120 8.01 15.21 6.56
N GLY A 121 8.38 15.41 7.82
CA GLY A 121 8.73 14.35 8.76
C GLY A 121 10.14 14.48 9.30
N TRP A 122 10.74 13.35 9.66
CA TRP A 122 11.96 13.31 10.45
C TRP A 122 12.82 12.10 10.07
N LEU A 123 14.14 12.23 10.15
CA LEU A 123 15.07 11.14 9.83
C LEU A 123 15.54 10.41 11.09
N PRO A 124 15.42 9.06 11.18
CA PRO A 124 16.01 8.32 12.29
C PRO A 124 17.54 8.31 12.18
N VAL A 125 18.22 8.56 13.30
CA VAL A 125 19.68 8.60 13.41
C VAL A 125 20.13 7.70 14.54
N ILE A 126 20.94 6.69 14.22
CA ILE A 126 21.56 5.80 15.20
C ILE A 126 23.03 6.19 15.33
N VAL A 127 23.48 6.45 16.55
CA VAL A 127 24.87 6.80 16.87
C VAL A 127 25.48 5.69 17.73
N ASP A 128 26.42 4.95 17.16
CA ASP A 128 27.15 3.91 17.88
C ASP A 128 28.19 4.50 18.85
N ALA A 129 28.53 3.72 19.89
CA ALA A 129 29.55 4.11 20.88
C ALA A 129 30.96 4.21 20.29
N GLU A 130 31.25 3.48 19.21
CA GLU A 130 32.47 3.60 18.42
C GLU A 130 32.26 4.63 17.31
N ALA A 131 32.18 5.92 17.69
CA ALA A 131 31.78 7.01 16.80
C ALA A 131 32.49 6.97 15.43
N HIS A 132 31.70 6.84 14.37
CA HIS A 132 32.11 6.86 12.97
C HIS A 132 31.36 7.97 12.24
N ALA A 133 31.83 8.36 11.05
CA ALA A 133 31.09 9.26 10.18
C ALA A 133 29.86 8.53 9.63
N LEU A 134 28.67 9.05 9.94
CA LEU A 134 27.39 8.60 9.41
C LEU A 134 27.20 9.08 7.96
N PRO A 135 26.25 8.48 7.20
CA PRO A 135 25.87 8.98 5.88
C PRO A 135 25.47 10.46 5.90
N GLU A 136 25.66 11.16 4.78
CA GLU A 136 25.21 12.54 4.62
C GLU A 136 23.68 12.61 4.68
N ALA A 137 23.13 13.36 5.63
CA ALA A 137 21.70 13.55 5.79
C ALA A 137 21.22 14.71 4.91
N VAL A 138 20.39 14.43 3.92
CA VAL A 138 19.70 15.46 3.13
C VAL A 138 18.28 15.60 3.64
N ILE A 139 17.91 16.81 4.07
CA ILE A 139 16.57 17.13 4.54
C ILE A 139 15.98 18.15 3.57
N ASP A 140 14.98 17.72 2.80
CA ASP A 140 14.15 18.60 1.97
C ASP A 140 13.03 19.16 2.83
N LEU A 141 13.25 20.36 3.37
CA LEU A 141 12.29 21.04 4.23
C LEU A 141 11.01 21.33 3.45
N GLN A 142 9.87 21.05 4.08
CA GLN A 142 8.55 21.37 3.57
C GLN A 142 7.84 22.30 4.54
N ARG A 143 7.13 23.31 4.02
CA ARG A 143 6.26 24.17 4.84
C ARG A 143 4.96 23.44 5.18
N PRO A 144 4.39 23.68 6.39
CA PRO A 144 3.06 23.18 6.71
C PRO A 144 2.04 23.85 5.79
N LEU A 145 1.23 23.03 5.11
CA LEU A 145 0.17 23.50 4.23
C LEU A 145 -1.10 23.80 5.03
N ALA A 146 -1.69 24.97 4.81
CA ALA A 146 -3.00 25.30 5.37
C ALA A 146 -4.10 24.53 4.62
N VAL A 147 -4.48 23.38 5.20
CA VAL A 147 -5.68 22.62 4.82
C VAL A 147 -6.93 23.36 5.28
N ALA A 148 -7.93 23.43 4.41
CA ALA A 148 -9.19 24.15 4.66
C ALA A 148 -10.38 23.21 4.88
N GLU A 149 -10.51 22.15 4.06
CA GLU A 149 -11.58 21.15 4.18
C GLU A 149 -11.05 19.74 3.81
N PRO A 150 -11.56 18.67 4.44
CA PRO A 150 -12.34 18.69 5.69
C PRO A 150 -11.47 19.09 6.90
N ALA A 151 -12.09 19.42 8.04
CA ALA A 151 -11.32 19.58 9.26
C ALA A 151 -10.80 18.23 9.77
N LEU A 152 -9.84 18.25 10.70
CA LEU A 152 -9.27 17.03 11.27
C LEU A 152 -10.35 16.22 11.99
N ASP A 153 -10.47 14.94 11.62
CA ASP A 153 -11.44 13.97 12.13
C ASP A 153 -12.93 14.29 11.85
N ASP A 154 -13.21 15.18 10.88
CA ASP A 154 -14.59 15.49 10.45
C ASP A 154 -15.32 14.26 9.87
N THR A 155 -16.65 14.31 9.92
CA THR A 155 -17.53 13.39 9.17
C THR A 155 -17.98 14.04 7.86
N VAL A 156 -17.77 13.37 6.73
CA VAL A 156 -17.92 13.92 5.37
C VAL A 156 -18.80 13.03 4.48
N SER A 157 -19.36 13.54 3.37
CA SER A 157 -20.15 12.69 2.46
C SER A 157 -19.30 11.62 1.76
N SER A 158 -19.94 10.64 1.10
CA SER A 158 -19.26 9.56 0.36
C SER A 158 -18.41 10.04 -0.82
N THR A 159 -18.59 11.26 -1.32
CA THR A 159 -17.72 11.89 -2.32
C THR A 159 -17.16 13.20 -1.73
N PRO A 160 -16.23 13.11 -0.78
CA PRO A 160 -15.77 14.28 -0.06
C PRO A 160 -14.93 15.18 -0.95
N THR A 161 -14.83 16.46 -0.57
CA THR A 161 -14.03 17.46 -1.27
C THR A 161 -12.87 17.87 -0.38
N LEU A 162 -11.64 17.74 -0.88
CA LEU A 162 -10.44 18.22 -0.22
C LEU A 162 -10.13 19.63 -0.71
N ARG A 163 -9.75 20.52 0.22
CA ARG A 163 -9.34 21.90 -0.09
C ARG A 163 -8.09 22.32 0.68
N TRP A 164 -7.23 23.09 0.01
CA TRP A 164 -6.06 23.69 0.63
C TRP A 164 -5.69 25.03 -0.01
N ALA A 165 -4.97 25.86 0.76
CA ALA A 165 -4.45 27.14 0.31
C ALA A 165 -3.32 26.98 -0.74
N PRO A 166 -3.15 27.93 -1.66
CA PRO A 166 -2.08 27.90 -2.65
C PRO A 166 -0.74 28.28 -2.00
N VAL A 167 0.34 27.65 -2.46
CA VAL A 167 1.71 27.99 -2.04
C VAL A 167 2.47 28.65 -3.19
N ALA A 168 3.12 29.77 -2.90
CA ALA A 168 3.88 30.52 -3.90
C ALA A 168 5.05 29.68 -4.43
N GLY A 169 5.15 29.58 -5.76
CA GLY A 169 6.18 28.79 -6.45
C GLY A 169 5.77 27.35 -6.77
N ALA A 170 4.70 26.82 -6.18
CA ALA A 170 4.18 25.51 -6.54
C ALA A 170 3.50 25.55 -7.92
N THR A 171 3.70 24.52 -8.72
CA THR A 171 3.05 24.32 -10.03
C THR A 171 2.26 23.02 -10.12
N ASP A 172 2.62 22.03 -9.31
CA ASP A 172 2.07 20.68 -9.34
C ASP A 172 1.76 20.20 -7.91
N PHE A 173 0.90 19.19 -7.80
CA PHE A 173 0.62 18.51 -6.54
C PHE A 173 0.58 16.99 -6.72
N ALA A 174 0.88 16.27 -5.64
CA ALA A 174 0.64 14.84 -5.50
C ALA A 174 -0.21 14.60 -4.24
N LEU A 175 -1.39 14.01 -4.41
CA LEU A 175 -2.39 13.75 -3.37
C LEU A 175 -2.59 12.24 -3.24
N GLN A 176 -2.52 11.74 -2.01
CA GLN A 176 -2.82 10.35 -1.66
C GLN A 176 -3.87 10.28 -0.56
N VAL A 177 -4.80 9.34 -0.71
CA VAL A 177 -5.84 9.03 0.28
C VAL A 177 -5.75 7.54 0.59
N ILE A 178 -5.58 7.21 1.85
CA ILE A 178 -5.31 5.87 2.36
C ILE A 178 -6.42 5.52 3.33
N ASP A 179 -7.06 4.37 3.11
CA ASP A 179 -8.03 3.79 4.02
C ASP A 179 -7.33 3.38 5.32
N ALA A 180 -7.72 3.97 6.45
CA ALA A 180 -7.02 3.78 7.72
C ALA A 180 -7.30 2.40 8.36
N GLY A 181 -8.38 1.72 7.95
CA GLY A 181 -8.72 0.37 8.43
C GLY A 181 -7.99 -0.74 7.68
N THR A 182 -7.75 -0.56 6.38
CA THR A 182 -7.16 -1.58 5.50
C THR A 182 -5.73 -1.25 5.03
N THR A 183 -5.26 -0.02 5.24
CA THR A 183 -4.02 0.56 4.68
C THR A 183 -3.96 0.63 3.15
N ALA A 184 -5.08 0.39 2.47
CA ALA A 184 -5.17 0.46 1.01
C ALA A 184 -5.11 1.92 0.51
N LEU A 185 -4.40 2.15 -0.60
CA LEU A 185 -4.40 3.42 -1.31
C LEU A 185 -5.72 3.56 -2.08
N ALA A 186 -6.66 4.31 -1.50
CA ALA A 186 -8.01 4.50 -2.02
C ALA A 186 -8.08 5.54 -3.16
N PHE A 187 -7.15 6.51 -3.15
CA PHE A 187 -7.01 7.48 -4.23
C PHE A 187 -5.57 7.97 -4.35
N ASP A 188 -5.09 8.16 -5.58
CA ASP A 188 -3.78 8.70 -5.90
C ASP A 188 -3.90 9.63 -7.12
N LEU A 189 -3.43 10.86 -6.99
CA LEU A 189 -3.53 11.89 -8.03
C LEU A 189 -2.31 12.80 -8.04
N ALA A 190 -1.55 12.75 -9.12
CA ALA A 190 -0.55 13.76 -9.46
C ALA A 190 -1.08 14.66 -10.60
N ALA A 191 -1.12 15.97 -10.39
CA ALA A 191 -1.65 16.92 -11.38
C ALA A 191 -1.09 18.34 -11.23
N GLN A 192 -1.22 19.13 -12.29
CA GLN A 192 -0.93 20.56 -12.26
C GLN A 192 -1.97 21.31 -11.42
N LEU A 193 -1.51 22.32 -10.69
CA LEU A 193 -2.37 23.20 -9.89
C LEU A 193 -3.26 24.06 -10.79
N ALA A 194 -4.51 24.24 -10.38
CA ALA A 194 -5.43 25.16 -11.05
C ALA A 194 -4.99 26.63 -10.84
N PRO A 195 -5.24 27.54 -11.78
CA PRO A 195 -4.91 28.97 -11.63
C PRO A 195 -5.83 29.72 -10.64
N GLU A 196 -6.68 29.00 -9.91
CA GLU A 196 -7.63 29.53 -8.92
C GLU A 196 -6.94 29.78 -7.56
N PRO A 197 -7.47 30.70 -6.73
CA PRO A 197 -6.85 31.08 -5.45
C PRO A 197 -7.02 30.02 -4.34
N GLU A 198 -7.76 28.94 -4.58
CA GLU A 198 -7.86 27.76 -3.72
C GLU A 198 -7.82 26.51 -4.60
N GLN A 199 -7.22 25.44 -4.09
CA GLN A 199 -7.21 24.15 -4.78
C GLN A 199 -8.32 23.26 -4.23
N LEU A 200 -8.97 22.52 -5.12
CA LEU A 200 -10.14 21.70 -4.82
C LEU A 200 -10.03 20.37 -5.58
N VAL A 201 -10.07 19.27 -4.85
CA VAL A 201 -10.19 17.93 -5.44
C VAL A 201 -11.41 17.23 -4.86
N VAL A 202 -12.36 16.86 -5.73
CA VAL A 202 -13.48 15.99 -5.37
C VAL A 202 -13.01 14.55 -5.49
N LEU A 203 -13.10 13.79 -4.40
CA LEU A 203 -12.73 12.38 -4.40
C LEU A 203 -13.81 11.52 -5.08
N PRO A 204 -13.44 10.35 -5.66
CA PRO A 204 -14.42 9.35 -6.06
C PRO A 204 -15.24 8.85 -4.85
N PRO A 205 -16.33 8.10 -5.07
CA PRO A 205 -17.07 7.46 -3.98
C PRO A 205 -16.15 6.59 -3.10
N LEU A 206 -16.07 6.94 -1.82
CA LEU A 206 -15.34 6.22 -0.78
C LEU A 206 -16.31 5.39 0.08
N THR A 207 -15.78 4.38 0.77
CA THR A 207 -16.59 3.43 1.55
C THR A 207 -17.25 4.12 2.74
N PRO A 208 -18.60 4.06 2.89
CA PRO A 208 -19.30 4.65 4.03
C PRO A 208 -18.78 4.14 5.37
N GLY A 209 -18.66 5.05 6.34
CA GLY A 209 -18.20 4.81 7.71
C GLY A 209 -16.74 4.38 7.87
N HIS A 210 -15.97 4.23 6.80
CA HIS A 210 -14.53 4.06 6.90
C HIS A 210 -13.86 5.39 7.27
N ALA A 211 -12.79 5.28 8.06
CA ALA A 211 -11.88 6.38 8.33
C ALA A 211 -10.76 6.38 7.27
N TYR A 212 -10.41 7.56 6.78
CA TYR A 212 -9.35 7.76 5.80
C TYR A 212 -8.33 8.76 6.34
N THR A 213 -7.06 8.47 6.11
CA THR A 213 -5.97 9.45 6.20
C THR A 213 -5.61 9.93 4.81
N TRP A 214 -5.34 11.21 4.64
CA TRP A 214 -4.90 11.76 3.37
C TRP A 214 -3.72 12.70 3.55
N ASN A 215 -2.91 12.81 2.51
CA ASN A 215 -1.79 13.75 2.46
C ASN A 215 -1.62 14.32 1.05
N VAL A 216 -1.17 15.56 0.98
CA VAL A 216 -0.88 16.27 -0.26
C VAL A 216 0.48 16.95 -0.16
N LYS A 217 1.26 16.79 -1.23
CA LYS A 217 2.55 17.43 -1.46
C LYS A 217 2.39 18.45 -2.57
N LEU A 218 2.91 19.66 -2.37
CA LEU A 218 3.01 20.68 -3.40
C LEU A 218 4.43 20.73 -3.92
N LEU A 219 4.59 20.75 -5.25
CA LEU A 219 5.88 20.68 -5.93
C LEU A 219 6.09 21.90 -6.83
N ASP A 220 7.34 22.33 -6.98
CA ASP A 220 7.74 23.30 -7.98
C ASP A 220 7.84 22.71 -9.40
N ALA A 221 8.14 23.56 -10.38
CA ALA A 221 8.28 23.17 -11.79
C ALA A 221 9.50 22.27 -12.08
N GLN A 222 10.31 21.94 -11.07
CA GLN A 222 11.42 21.00 -11.13
C GLN A 222 11.09 19.67 -10.42
N GLY A 223 9.93 19.59 -9.76
CA GLY A 223 9.49 18.44 -8.97
C GLY A 223 10.08 18.40 -7.57
N ALA A 224 10.61 19.50 -7.04
CA ALA A 224 11.03 19.58 -5.64
C ALA A 224 9.84 19.94 -4.74
N GLU A 225 9.76 19.29 -3.59
CA GLU A 225 8.67 19.46 -2.63
C GLU A 225 8.82 20.79 -1.87
N LEU A 226 7.74 21.56 -1.79
CA LEU A 226 7.68 22.89 -1.14
C LEU A 226 6.83 22.89 0.13
N ALA A 227 5.69 22.18 0.09
CA ALA A 227 4.76 22.15 1.20
C ALA A 227 4.07 20.80 1.32
N TYR A 228 3.70 20.46 2.55
CA TYR A 228 3.00 19.22 2.88
C TYR A 228 1.86 19.51 3.85
N GLY A 229 0.73 18.87 3.57
CA GLY A 229 -0.43 18.88 4.44
C GLY A 229 -1.16 17.56 4.36
N GLY A 230 -2.13 17.39 5.24
CA GLY A 230 -2.94 16.19 5.30
C GLY A 230 -3.86 16.24 6.50
N GLY A 231 -4.56 15.15 6.71
CA GLY A 231 -5.46 14.98 7.84
C GLY A 231 -6.18 13.65 7.77
N SER A 232 -7.20 13.54 8.61
CA SER A 232 -8.08 12.38 8.72
C SER A 232 -9.53 12.85 8.63
N PHE A 233 -10.40 11.98 8.10
CA PHE A 233 -11.85 12.16 8.11
C PHE A 233 -12.53 10.79 8.13
N THR A 234 -13.81 10.76 8.54
CA THR A 234 -14.67 9.57 8.46
C THR A 234 -15.77 9.81 7.43
N VAL A 235 -16.05 8.84 6.57
CA VAL A 235 -17.16 8.95 5.61
C VAL A 235 -18.50 8.73 6.33
N GLU A 236 -19.49 9.58 6.06
CA GLU A 236 -20.83 9.51 6.61
C GLU A 236 -21.53 8.22 6.15
N GLY A 237 -22.19 7.57 7.11
CA GLY A 237 -22.76 6.25 6.97
C GLY A 237 -22.19 5.32 8.05
N THR A 238 -22.90 4.22 8.30
CA THR A 238 -22.34 3.15 9.13
C THR A 238 -21.18 2.52 8.38
N ALA A 239 -20.07 2.23 9.06
CA ALA A 239 -19.06 1.36 8.48
C ALA A 239 -19.76 0.07 8.07
N LEU A 240 -19.61 -0.37 6.82
CA LEU A 240 -19.84 -1.77 6.52
C LEU A 240 -18.89 -2.53 7.45
N VAL A 241 -19.48 -3.25 8.42
CA VAL A 241 -18.73 -3.87 9.52
C VAL A 241 -17.59 -4.67 8.90
N ALA A 242 -16.37 -4.33 9.28
CA ALA A 242 -15.15 -4.91 8.73
C ALA A 242 -15.18 -6.43 8.90
N LEU A 243 -15.64 -7.13 7.85
CA LEU A 243 -16.04 -8.53 7.77
C LEU A 243 -16.90 -9.02 8.97
N PRO A 244 -17.99 -9.78 8.78
CA PRO A 244 -18.22 -10.83 9.76
C PRO A 244 -16.94 -11.69 9.77
N GLU A 245 -16.15 -11.63 10.86
CA GLU A 245 -15.20 -12.70 11.17
C GLU A 245 -15.97 -14.01 10.93
N PRO A 246 -15.41 -14.98 10.17
CA PRO A 246 -16.15 -16.19 9.80
C PRO A 246 -16.74 -16.78 11.07
N SER A 247 -18.08 -16.65 11.20
CA SER A 247 -18.73 -16.65 12.52
C SER A 247 -18.26 -17.88 13.29
N PRO A 248 -17.73 -17.72 14.53
CA PRO A 248 -16.91 -18.75 15.16
C PRO A 248 -17.60 -20.10 15.01
N LEU A 249 -16.95 -21.01 14.27
CA LEU A 249 -17.58 -22.25 13.80
C LEU A 249 -18.03 -23.14 14.97
N ASP A 250 -17.54 -22.84 16.18
CA ASP A 250 -17.99 -23.32 17.47
C ASP A 250 -19.54 -23.25 17.62
N GLY A 251 -20.18 -24.42 17.52
CA GLY A 251 -21.63 -24.57 17.65
C GLY A 251 -22.37 -24.72 16.32
N LEU A 252 -21.72 -24.49 15.17
CA LEU A 252 -22.31 -24.76 13.86
C LEU A 252 -22.38 -26.26 13.54
N PRO A 253 -23.36 -26.71 12.72
CA PRO A 253 -23.49 -28.10 12.29
C PRO A 253 -22.20 -28.65 11.65
N PRO A 254 -21.85 -29.95 11.80
CA PRO A 254 -20.63 -30.53 11.25
C PRO A 254 -20.41 -30.36 9.74
N SER A 255 -21.46 -30.08 8.96
CA SER A 255 -21.35 -29.76 7.52
C SER A 255 -20.77 -28.37 7.22
N CYS A 256 -20.78 -27.46 8.21
CA CYS A 256 -20.08 -26.17 8.15
C CYS A 256 -18.57 -26.29 8.44
N HIS A 257 -18.08 -27.47 8.82
CA HIS A 257 -16.68 -27.68 9.19
C HIS A 257 -15.99 -28.52 8.12
N ASP A 258 -14.85 -28.05 7.61
CA ASP A 258 -14.00 -28.92 6.81
C ASP A 258 -13.17 -29.85 7.71
N GLY A 259 -13.70 -31.05 7.96
CA GLY A 259 -12.99 -32.12 8.67
C GLY A 259 -11.72 -32.64 7.97
N SER A 260 -11.36 -32.13 6.78
CA SER A 260 -10.18 -32.55 6.00
C SER A 260 -9.03 -31.53 5.95
N GLY A 261 -9.29 -30.25 6.20
CA GLY A 261 -8.31 -29.16 6.04
C GLY A 261 -7.91 -28.86 4.58
N SER A 262 -8.73 -29.23 3.59
CA SER A 262 -8.55 -29.01 2.15
C SER A 262 -9.44 -27.89 1.57
N ARG A 263 -10.38 -27.37 2.37
CA ARG A 263 -11.35 -26.31 2.04
C ARG A 263 -11.45 -25.32 3.19
N ALA A 264 -11.80 -24.08 2.88
CA ALA A 264 -12.21 -23.10 3.88
C ALA A 264 -13.73 -23.15 4.08
N ALA A 265 -14.19 -22.67 5.24
CA ALA A 265 -15.60 -22.57 5.58
C ALA A 265 -16.03 -21.10 5.63
N TYR A 266 -17.21 -20.81 5.10
CA TYR A 266 -17.92 -19.55 5.28
C TYR A 266 -19.23 -19.83 6.03
N ALA A 267 -19.59 -18.96 6.97
CA ALA A 267 -20.84 -19.04 7.71
C ALA A 267 -21.41 -17.64 7.94
N ASP A 268 -22.69 -17.49 7.58
CA ASP A 268 -23.51 -16.30 7.81
C ASP A 268 -24.70 -16.73 8.67
N VAL A 269 -24.62 -16.40 9.96
CA VAL A 269 -25.64 -16.77 10.96
C VAL A 269 -26.91 -15.93 10.79
N GLU A 270 -26.80 -14.68 10.32
CA GLU A 270 -27.96 -13.78 10.11
C GLU A 270 -28.68 -14.10 8.79
N GLY A 271 -27.95 -14.54 7.78
CA GLY A 271 -28.47 -15.13 6.55
C GLY A 271 -28.97 -16.57 6.69
N HIS A 272 -28.69 -17.24 7.81
CA HIS A 272 -28.99 -18.65 8.10
C HIS A 272 -28.36 -19.67 7.12
N TYR A 273 -27.07 -19.52 6.77
CA TYR A 273 -26.39 -20.54 5.97
C TYR A 273 -24.88 -20.63 6.21
N CYS A 274 -24.29 -21.75 5.82
CA CYS A 274 -22.85 -21.95 5.75
C CYS A 274 -22.48 -22.79 4.51
N PHE A 275 -21.25 -22.71 4.03
CA PHE A 275 -20.73 -23.55 2.94
C PHE A 275 -19.21 -23.71 3.01
N LEU A 276 -18.68 -24.70 2.29
CA LEU A 276 -17.25 -24.92 2.09
C LEU A 276 -16.80 -24.50 0.69
N TYR A 277 -15.68 -23.79 0.60
CA TYR A 277 -15.10 -23.32 -0.66
C TYR A 277 -13.60 -23.71 -0.76
N PRO A 278 -13.03 -23.78 -1.98
CA PRO A 278 -11.65 -24.23 -2.15
C PRO A 278 -10.65 -23.19 -1.61
N LEU A 279 -9.57 -23.63 -0.96
CA LEU A 279 -8.57 -22.76 -0.31
C LEU A 279 -7.88 -21.73 -1.23
N ALA A 280 -7.95 -21.91 -2.55
CA ALA A 280 -7.41 -20.96 -3.53
C ALA A 280 -8.31 -19.72 -3.74
N PHE A 281 -9.54 -19.74 -3.23
CA PHE A 281 -10.51 -18.66 -3.37
C PHE A 281 -10.49 -17.76 -2.13
N VAL A 282 -10.83 -16.50 -2.31
CA VAL A 282 -11.03 -15.52 -1.25
C VAL A 282 -12.51 -15.18 -1.10
N VAL A 283 -12.92 -14.70 0.07
CA VAL A 283 -14.25 -14.14 0.31
C VAL A 283 -14.09 -12.65 0.58
N ASP A 284 -14.93 -11.87 -0.08
CA ASP A 284 -15.02 -10.42 0.01
C ASP A 284 -16.51 -10.02 0.09
N VAL A 285 -16.82 -8.74 0.02
CA VAL A 285 -18.19 -8.22 -0.13
C VAL A 285 -18.34 -7.43 -1.44
N ASN A 286 -19.52 -7.49 -2.06
CA ASN A 286 -19.85 -6.65 -3.21
C ASN A 286 -20.40 -5.28 -2.77
N ASP A 287 -20.63 -4.38 -3.73
CA ASP A 287 -21.20 -3.03 -3.50
C ASP A 287 -22.54 -3.01 -2.76
N ALA A 288 -23.27 -4.13 -2.73
CA ALA A 288 -24.53 -4.31 -2.02
C ALA A 288 -24.36 -4.90 -0.60
N GLY A 289 -23.12 -5.06 -0.13
CA GLY A 289 -22.78 -5.65 1.18
C GLY A 289 -22.96 -7.17 1.25
N GLN A 290 -23.15 -7.84 0.10
CA GLN A 290 -23.38 -9.29 0.03
C GLN A 290 -22.05 -10.02 -0.17
N PRO A 291 -21.89 -11.25 0.36
CA PRO A 291 -20.66 -12.01 0.21
C PRO A 291 -20.38 -12.38 -1.25
N LEU A 292 -19.14 -12.13 -1.66
CA LEU A 292 -18.58 -12.40 -2.97
C LEU A 292 -17.36 -13.32 -2.82
N VAL A 293 -17.51 -14.59 -3.21
CA VAL A 293 -16.38 -15.54 -3.30
C VAL A 293 -15.70 -15.35 -4.64
N MET A 294 -14.38 -15.17 -4.65
CA MET A 294 -13.58 -14.95 -5.88
C MET A 294 -12.46 -15.97 -6.01
N GLY A 295 -12.33 -16.57 -7.19
CA GLY A 295 -11.18 -17.40 -7.56
C GLY A 295 -9.93 -16.59 -7.88
N PRO A 296 -8.76 -17.25 -8.00
CA PRO A 296 -7.55 -16.59 -8.49
C PRO A 296 -7.75 -16.08 -9.93
N ALA A 297 -7.08 -14.99 -10.26
CA ALA A 297 -7.07 -14.43 -11.61
C ALA A 297 -6.54 -15.44 -12.65
N LEU A 298 -7.18 -15.51 -13.81
CA LEU A 298 -6.75 -16.33 -14.95
C LEU A 298 -6.00 -15.51 -16.02
N ASP A 299 -6.03 -14.18 -15.91
CA ASP A 299 -5.28 -13.22 -16.72
C ASP A 299 -4.84 -11.99 -15.90
N ASP A 300 -3.98 -11.16 -16.48
CA ASP A 300 -3.36 -10.00 -15.84
C ASP A 300 -4.10 -8.66 -16.13
N SER A 301 -5.37 -8.69 -16.56
CA SER A 301 -6.13 -7.46 -16.83
C SER A 301 -6.67 -6.80 -15.55
N ALA A 302 -7.19 -5.57 -15.68
CA ALA A 302 -7.71 -4.81 -14.54
C ALA A 302 -9.03 -5.39 -13.96
N GLU A 303 -9.83 -6.06 -14.80
CA GLU A 303 -11.01 -6.83 -14.40
C GLU A 303 -10.80 -8.30 -14.84
N PRO A 304 -9.86 -9.02 -14.19
CA PRO A 304 -9.34 -10.27 -14.74
C PRO A 304 -10.35 -11.40 -14.64
N LEU A 305 -10.39 -12.24 -15.69
CA LEU A 305 -11.27 -13.40 -15.76
C LEU A 305 -11.02 -14.31 -14.56
N ARG A 306 -12.08 -14.58 -13.81
CA ARG A 306 -12.09 -15.48 -12.65
C ARG A 306 -13.50 -15.98 -12.37
N ALA A 307 -13.60 -17.12 -11.72
CA ALA A 307 -14.83 -17.62 -11.15
C ALA A 307 -15.25 -16.76 -9.96
N THR A 308 -16.54 -16.43 -9.91
CA THR A 308 -17.16 -15.69 -8.81
C THR A 308 -18.45 -16.37 -8.36
N LEU A 309 -18.76 -16.21 -7.07
CA LEU A 309 -20.06 -16.51 -6.50
C LEU A 309 -20.51 -15.32 -5.66
N ALA A 310 -21.65 -14.72 -6.01
CA ALA A 310 -22.37 -13.79 -5.14
C ALA A 310 -23.59 -14.51 -4.54
N ILE A 311 -23.84 -14.33 -3.24
CA ILE A 311 -25.02 -14.89 -2.56
C ILE A 311 -25.88 -13.75 -2.01
N GLU A 312 -27.11 -13.64 -2.52
CA GLU A 312 -28.13 -12.75 -1.97
C GLU A 312 -29.16 -13.56 -1.19
N VAL A 313 -29.53 -13.06 0.01
CA VAL A 313 -30.59 -13.62 0.85
C VAL A 313 -31.64 -12.54 1.08
N SER A 314 -32.91 -12.87 0.84
CA SER A 314 -34.06 -11.99 1.08
C SER A 314 -35.25 -12.76 1.65
N GLU A 315 -36.31 -12.08 2.11
CA GLU A 315 -37.56 -12.76 2.49
C GLU A 315 -38.21 -13.43 1.27
N ALA A 316 -38.69 -14.67 1.42
CA ALA A 316 -39.38 -15.37 0.33
C ALA A 316 -40.73 -14.67 0.03
N PRO A 317 -40.99 -14.25 -1.23
CA PRO A 317 -42.24 -13.57 -1.59
C PRO A 317 -43.48 -14.39 -1.23
N GLN A 318 -44.31 -13.85 -0.32
CA GLN A 318 -45.46 -14.59 0.23
C GLN A 318 -46.40 -15.10 -0.87
N GLY A 319 -46.75 -16.39 -0.81
CA GLY A 319 -47.66 -17.04 -1.75
C GLY A 319 -47.08 -17.33 -3.14
N GLN A 320 -45.81 -17.04 -3.40
CA GLN A 320 -45.15 -17.42 -4.65
C GLN A 320 -44.40 -18.76 -4.51
N THR A 321 -44.53 -19.61 -5.52
CA THR A 321 -43.70 -20.80 -5.68
C THR A 321 -42.35 -20.44 -6.28
N LEU A 322 -41.32 -21.27 -6.04
CA LEU A 322 -39.98 -21.08 -6.62
C LEU A 322 -40.00 -21.01 -8.16
N ALA A 323 -40.90 -21.75 -8.81
CA ALA A 323 -41.10 -21.69 -10.26
C ALA A 323 -41.69 -20.35 -10.73
N GLN A 324 -42.59 -19.73 -9.95
CA GLN A 324 -43.10 -18.39 -10.24
C GLN A 324 -42.03 -17.32 -10.04
N ILE A 325 -41.21 -17.44 -8.98
CA ILE A 325 -40.08 -16.54 -8.73
C ILE A 325 -39.07 -16.61 -9.89
N ALA A 326 -38.69 -17.81 -10.31
CA ALA A 326 -37.80 -18.01 -11.46
C ALA A 326 -38.39 -17.44 -12.78
N ALA A 327 -39.70 -17.62 -13.03
CA ALA A 327 -40.37 -17.05 -14.19
C ALA A 327 -40.43 -15.52 -14.15
N ASN A 328 -40.68 -14.94 -12.98
CA ASN A 328 -40.69 -13.48 -12.77
C ASN A 328 -39.29 -12.88 -12.97
N LEU A 329 -38.24 -13.53 -12.45
CA LEU A 329 -36.85 -13.18 -12.70
C LEU A 329 -36.52 -13.23 -14.20
N ILE A 330 -36.87 -14.32 -14.90
CA ILE A 330 -36.63 -14.47 -16.35
C ILE A 330 -37.32 -13.35 -17.13
N ALA A 331 -38.54 -12.96 -16.75
CA ALA A 331 -39.24 -11.84 -17.37
C ALA A 331 -38.57 -10.48 -17.08
N ALA A 332 -38.07 -10.26 -15.85
CA ALA A 332 -37.41 -9.02 -15.44
C ALA A 332 -36.00 -8.85 -16.02
N SER A 333 -35.27 -9.95 -16.22
CA SER A 333 -33.90 -9.98 -16.75
C SER A 333 -33.84 -10.25 -18.27
N ALA A 334 -34.95 -10.13 -19.00
CA ALA A 334 -35.01 -10.42 -20.43
C ALA A 334 -34.11 -9.48 -21.25
N ALA A 335 -33.15 -10.05 -22.00
CA ALA A 335 -32.21 -9.32 -22.84
C ALA A 335 -32.28 -9.80 -24.32
N PRO A 336 -32.13 -8.90 -25.32
CA PRO A 336 -32.13 -9.30 -26.73
C PRO A 336 -31.05 -10.34 -27.04
N GLY A 337 -31.45 -11.46 -27.64
CA GLY A 337 -30.54 -12.54 -28.03
C GLY A 337 -30.16 -13.52 -26.92
N LEU A 338 -30.66 -13.36 -25.68
CA LEU A 338 -30.39 -14.26 -24.56
C LEU A 338 -31.64 -15.08 -24.20
N ALA A 339 -31.65 -16.36 -24.54
CA ALA A 339 -32.70 -17.29 -24.15
C ALA A 339 -32.35 -17.92 -22.80
N MET A 340 -33.00 -17.46 -21.73
CA MET A 340 -32.80 -17.97 -20.36
C MET A 340 -33.79 -19.11 -20.07
N GLU A 341 -33.32 -20.18 -19.45
CA GLU A 341 -34.11 -21.36 -19.08
C GLU A 341 -34.06 -21.62 -17.57
N ALA A 342 -35.20 -22.03 -17.00
CA ALA A 342 -35.31 -22.43 -15.60
C ALA A 342 -35.38 -23.96 -15.51
N THR A 343 -34.37 -24.59 -14.94
CA THR A 343 -34.26 -26.04 -14.76
C THR A 343 -34.41 -26.40 -13.28
N PRO A 344 -35.34 -27.30 -12.90
CA PRO A 344 -35.43 -27.82 -11.54
C PRO A 344 -34.17 -28.59 -11.15
N VAL A 345 -33.58 -28.24 -10.01
CA VAL A 345 -32.41 -28.89 -9.42
C VAL A 345 -32.65 -29.13 -7.92
N SER A 346 -31.68 -29.70 -7.21
CA SER A 346 -31.71 -29.77 -5.75
C SER A 346 -30.41 -29.25 -5.17
N LEU A 347 -30.53 -28.50 -4.08
CA LEU A 347 -29.42 -27.90 -3.35
C LEU A 347 -29.48 -28.45 -1.92
N SER A 348 -28.53 -29.32 -1.57
CA SER A 348 -28.49 -30.02 -0.27
C SER A 348 -29.80 -30.71 0.14
N GLY A 349 -30.51 -31.29 -0.83
CA GLY A 349 -31.80 -31.97 -0.63
C GLY A 349 -33.02 -31.04 -0.62
N VAL A 350 -32.82 -29.71 -0.62
CA VAL A 350 -33.89 -28.72 -0.78
C VAL A 350 -34.22 -28.56 -2.28
N PRO A 351 -35.50 -28.40 -2.67
CA PRO A 351 -35.86 -28.06 -4.04
C PRO A 351 -35.29 -26.70 -4.46
N ALA A 352 -34.63 -26.67 -5.61
CA ALA A 352 -33.99 -25.48 -6.16
C ALA A 352 -34.30 -25.32 -7.66
N VAL A 353 -34.01 -24.15 -8.23
CA VAL A 353 -34.12 -23.89 -9.67
C VAL A 353 -32.84 -23.22 -10.15
N LEU A 354 -32.18 -23.83 -11.13
CA LEU A 354 -31.07 -23.22 -11.86
C LEU A 354 -31.64 -22.39 -13.01
N VAL A 355 -31.32 -21.10 -13.05
CA VAL A 355 -31.61 -20.21 -14.17
C VAL A 355 -30.32 -19.91 -14.91
N ALA A 356 -30.27 -20.25 -16.20
CA ALA A 356 -29.10 -20.04 -17.04
C ALA A 356 -29.48 -19.87 -18.52
N PRO A 357 -28.68 -19.14 -19.33
CA PRO A 357 -27.70 -18.13 -18.92
C PRO A 357 -28.36 -16.99 -18.14
N MET A 358 -27.61 -16.34 -17.24
CA MET A 358 -28.01 -15.09 -16.58
C MET A 358 -27.22 -13.89 -17.16
N PRO A 359 -27.87 -12.78 -17.52
CA PRO A 359 -27.21 -11.62 -18.11
C PRO A 359 -26.24 -10.93 -17.14
N GLY A 360 -25.19 -10.36 -17.73
CA GLY A 360 -24.14 -9.62 -17.03
C GLY A 360 -22.84 -9.66 -17.81
N LEU A 361 -21.81 -9.03 -17.25
CA LEU A 361 -20.43 -9.12 -17.75
C LEU A 361 -19.58 -9.67 -16.60
N PRO A 362 -19.11 -10.93 -16.67
CA PRO A 362 -19.49 -11.95 -17.65
C PRO A 362 -20.92 -12.52 -17.43
N THR A 363 -21.49 -13.11 -18.48
CA THR A 363 -22.69 -13.94 -18.40
C THR A 363 -22.49 -15.07 -17.39
N GLY A 364 -23.48 -15.38 -16.55
CA GLY A 364 -23.38 -16.41 -15.52
C GLY A 364 -24.55 -17.39 -15.51
N GLN A 365 -24.79 -17.97 -14.34
CA GLN A 365 -25.98 -18.77 -13.99
C GLN A 365 -26.37 -18.46 -12.54
N MET A 366 -27.62 -18.71 -12.16
CA MET A 366 -28.08 -18.46 -10.79
C MET A 366 -28.94 -19.61 -10.26
N VAL A 367 -28.62 -20.09 -9.06
CA VAL A 367 -29.43 -21.08 -8.34
C VAL A 367 -30.32 -20.35 -7.35
N LEU A 368 -31.64 -20.54 -7.49
CA LEU A 368 -32.67 -20.04 -6.58
C LEU A 368 -33.14 -21.18 -5.68
N THR A 369 -33.34 -20.93 -4.39
CA THR A 369 -34.04 -21.86 -3.49
C THR A 369 -34.73 -21.11 -2.34
N ILE A 370 -35.72 -21.76 -1.71
CA ILE A 370 -36.36 -21.25 -0.49
C ILE A 370 -36.10 -22.23 0.64
N ALA A 371 -35.50 -21.74 1.72
CA ALA A 371 -35.34 -22.45 2.99
C ALA A 371 -35.73 -21.52 4.14
N ASP A 372 -36.47 -22.06 5.12
CA ASP A 372 -36.99 -21.34 6.29
C ASP A 372 -37.59 -19.93 6.01
N GLY A 373 -38.42 -19.83 4.97
CA GLY A 373 -39.07 -18.55 4.61
C GLY A 373 -38.15 -17.50 3.97
N ARG A 374 -36.87 -17.82 3.73
CA ARG A 374 -35.90 -16.96 3.02
C ARG A 374 -35.68 -17.46 1.59
N LEU A 375 -35.54 -16.54 0.64
CA LEU A 375 -35.11 -16.79 -0.74
C LEU A 375 -33.59 -16.59 -0.83
N TYR A 376 -32.89 -17.63 -1.27
CA TYR A 376 -31.45 -17.60 -1.51
C TYR A 376 -31.21 -17.56 -3.02
N GLN A 377 -30.33 -16.66 -3.46
CA GLN A 377 -29.97 -16.46 -4.86
C GLN A 377 -28.45 -16.56 -4.99
N LEU A 378 -27.97 -17.71 -5.47
CA LEU A 378 -26.54 -18.00 -5.62
C LEU A 378 -26.14 -17.80 -7.09
N ARG A 379 -25.52 -16.66 -7.40
CA ARG A 379 -25.07 -16.33 -8.76
C ARG A 379 -23.63 -16.76 -8.97
N PHE A 380 -23.41 -17.71 -9.89
CA PHE A 380 -22.09 -18.15 -10.33
C PHE A 380 -21.76 -17.55 -11.69
N ALA A 381 -20.55 -17.04 -11.87
CA ALA A 381 -20.06 -16.54 -13.15
C ALA A 381 -18.55 -16.80 -13.31
N PRO A 382 -17.99 -16.82 -14.54
CA PRO A 382 -18.69 -16.81 -15.83
C PRO A 382 -19.42 -18.15 -16.12
N LEU A 383 -20.23 -18.17 -17.17
CA LEU A 383 -20.83 -19.39 -17.70
C LEU A 383 -19.82 -20.15 -18.57
N ALA A 384 -19.47 -21.37 -18.14
CA ALA A 384 -18.44 -22.21 -18.76
C ALA A 384 -18.61 -22.47 -20.28
N SER A 385 -19.84 -22.44 -20.79
CA SER A 385 -20.10 -22.62 -22.24
C SER A 385 -19.76 -21.39 -23.08
N GLN A 386 -19.62 -20.21 -22.47
CA GLN A 386 -19.20 -18.97 -23.11
C GLN A 386 -17.75 -18.60 -22.79
N TRP A 387 -17.23 -19.06 -21.64
CA TRP A 387 -15.87 -18.81 -21.15
C TRP A 387 -15.18 -20.13 -20.76
N PRO A 388 -14.77 -20.97 -21.73
CA PRO A 388 -14.16 -22.27 -21.46
C PRO A 388 -12.89 -22.21 -20.60
N GLU A 389 -12.15 -21.09 -20.67
CA GLU A 389 -10.93 -20.84 -19.91
C GLU A 389 -11.16 -20.85 -18.40
N ALA A 390 -12.34 -20.42 -17.95
CA ALA A 390 -12.73 -20.40 -16.55
C ALA A 390 -13.55 -21.64 -16.11
N ALA A 391 -13.86 -22.56 -17.02
CA ALA A 391 -14.81 -23.65 -16.78
C ALA A 391 -14.43 -24.55 -15.59
N GLU A 392 -13.16 -24.94 -15.48
CA GLU A 392 -12.65 -25.77 -14.38
C GLU A 392 -12.79 -25.05 -13.02
N GLN A 393 -12.48 -23.75 -13.00
CA GLN A 393 -12.51 -22.93 -11.79
C GLN A 393 -13.95 -22.70 -11.32
N VAL A 394 -14.88 -22.44 -12.25
CA VAL A 394 -16.31 -22.27 -11.97
C VAL A 394 -16.94 -23.58 -11.49
N GLU A 395 -16.64 -24.71 -12.14
CA GLU A 395 -17.15 -26.03 -11.71
C GLU A 395 -16.61 -26.43 -10.33
N THR A 396 -15.33 -26.12 -10.05
CA THR A 396 -14.72 -26.37 -8.74
C THR A 396 -15.38 -25.55 -7.63
N LEU A 397 -15.68 -24.27 -7.89
CA LEU A 397 -16.44 -23.43 -6.95
C LEU A 397 -17.88 -23.93 -6.78
N TYR A 398 -18.58 -24.16 -7.89
CA TYR A 398 -19.98 -24.60 -7.92
C TYR A 398 -20.18 -25.92 -7.18
N SER A 399 -19.38 -26.95 -7.49
CA SER A 399 -19.47 -28.26 -6.83
C SER A 399 -19.05 -28.24 -5.36
N SER A 400 -18.08 -27.40 -4.97
CA SER A 400 -17.71 -27.24 -3.56
C SER A 400 -18.86 -26.63 -2.76
N VAL A 401 -19.40 -25.50 -3.22
CA VAL A 401 -20.47 -24.76 -2.52
C VAL A 401 -21.77 -25.54 -2.53
N THR A 402 -22.26 -25.96 -3.68
CA THR A 402 -23.57 -26.65 -3.78
C THR A 402 -23.57 -28.04 -3.12
N GLY A 403 -22.40 -28.68 -2.98
CA GLY A 403 -22.22 -29.93 -2.26
C GLY A 403 -22.03 -29.81 -0.75
N SER A 404 -21.93 -28.58 -0.20
CA SER A 404 -21.69 -28.33 1.23
C SER A 404 -22.63 -27.31 1.88
N LEU A 405 -23.35 -26.52 1.08
CA LEU A 405 -24.28 -25.50 1.56
C LEU A 405 -25.26 -26.10 2.57
N THR A 406 -25.29 -25.57 3.78
CA THR A 406 -26.21 -25.99 4.83
C THR A 406 -27.02 -24.78 5.27
N PHE A 407 -28.34 -24.94 5.32
CA PHE A 407 -29.24 -23.96 5.92
C PHE A 407 -29.25 -24.15 7.44
N LEU A 408 -29.02 -23.06 8.16
CA LEU A 408 -29.04 -23.00 9.62
C LEU A 408 -30.48 -22.77 10.11
N GLN A 409 -30.74 -23.01 11.39
CA GLN A 409 -32.02 -22.73 12.06
C GLN A 409 -31.84 -21.62 13.10
#